data_AF-X0WJH2-F1
#
_entry.id   AF-X0WJH2-F1
#
_cell.length_a   1.000
_cell.length_b   1.000
_cell.length_c   1.000
_cell.angle_alpha   90.00
_cell.angle_beta   90.00
_cell.angle_gamma   90.00
#
_symmetry.space_group_name_H-M   'P 1'
#
loop_
_entity.id
_entity.type
_entity.pdbx_description
1 polymer ?
#
loop_
_entity_poly.entity_id
_entity_poly.type
_entity_poly.pdbx_seq_one_letter_code
_entity_poly.pdbx_strand_id
1 'polypeptide(L)'
;MINKIFVIFKRDLLSSRRDAMATYIIVIPLILAVGITLFAPGLNDTTVKLAMLKSDDIEHIEYMEQFSKVELFSSMDEIERRVEKRDDIAAIVLSSNSYEIILQGNESEIVEEYAVQL
;
A
#
# COMPACT_ATOMS: atom_id res chain seq x y z
N MET A 1 12.90 38.80 -4.61
CA MET A 1 11.86 38.75 -3.55
C MET A 1 11.99 37.50 -2.68
N ILE A 2 12.24 36.32 -3.27
CA ILE A 2 12.49 35.07 -2.55
C ILE A 2 13.60 35.17 -1.48
N ASN A 3 14.70 35.88 -1.78
CA ASN A 3 15.80 36.08 -0.82
C ASN A 3 15.37 36.89 0.41
N LYS A 4 14.42 37.83 0.26
CA LYS A 4 13.88 38.59 1.42
C LYS A 4 13.00 37.69 2.28
N ILE A 5 12.17 36.85 1.66
CA ILE A 5 11.34 35.85 2.35
C ILE A 5 12.23 34.89 3.15
N PHE A 6 13.32 34.39 2.55
CA PHE A 6 14.24 33.47 3.21
C PHE A 6 14.99 34.10 4.40
N VAL A 7 15.33 35.39 4.31
CA VAL A 7 15.98 36.13 5.40
C VAL A 7 15.01 36.32 6.58
N ILE A 8 13.74 36.63 6.31
CA ILE A 8 12.70 36.75 7.33
C ILE A 8 12.44 35.39 7.98
N PHE A 9 12.30 34.34 7.16
CA PHE A 9 12.10 32.97 7.63
C PHE A 9 13.24 32.49 8.53
N LYS A 10 14.51 32.75 8.16
CA LYS A 10 15.67 32.38 8.97
C LYS A 10 15.71 33.13 10.29
N ARG A 11 15.30 34.40 10.30
CA ARG A 11 15.19 35.22 11.52
C ARG A 11 14.11 34.68 12.45
N ASP A 12 12.95 34.33 11.90
CA ASP A 12 11.85 33.78 12.68
C ASP A 12 12.20 32.39 13.23
N LEU A 13 12.88 31.54 12.45
CA LEU A 13 13.38 30.24 12.91
C LEU A 13 14.40 30.38 14.06
N LEU A 14 15.31 31.35 13.96
CA LEU A 14 16.27 31.68 15.02
C LEU A 14 15.58 32.19 16.29
N SER A 15 14.51 32.96 16.14
CA SER A 15 13.68 33.45 17.24
C SER A 15 12.90 32.31 17.90
N SER A 16 12.25 31.45 17.11
CA SER A 16 11.49 30.29 17.57
C SER A 16 12.37 29.28 18.31
N ARG A 17 13.68 29.18 18.01
CA ARG A 17 14.59 28.27 18.73
C ARG A 17 14.78 28.61 20.21
N ARG A 18 14.47 29.84 20.64
CA ARG A 18 14.49 30.25 22.06
C ARG A 18 13.17 30.00 22.77
N ASP A 19 12.11 29.72 22.02
CA ASP A 19 10.79 29.37 22.54
C ASP A 19 10.56 27.87 22.34
N ALA A 20 10.53 27.15 23.47
CA ALA A 20 10.31 25.71 23.46
C ALA A 20 9.00 25.35 22.74
N MET A 21 7.92 26.12 22.95
CA MET A 21 6.61 25.84 22.35
C MET A 21 6.63 26.03 20.83
N ALA A 22 7.24 27.11 20.34
CA ALA A 22 7.37 27.33 18.89
C ALA A 22 8.22 26.24 18.22
N THR A 23 9.27 25.77 18.90
CA THR A 23 10.08 24.65 18.41
C THR A 23 9.28 23.36 18.33
N TYR A 24 8.46 23.05 19.34
CA TYR A 24 7.57 21.88 19.32
C TYR A 24 6.58 21.93 18.15
N ILE A 25 5.95 23.08 17.89
CA ILE A 25 4.98 23.24 16.80
C ILE A 25 5.62 22.97 15.42
N ILE A 26 6.90 23.30 15.24
CA ILE A 26 7.62 23.08 13.98
C ILE A 26 8.10 21.61 13.86
N VAL A 27 8.59 21.03 14.96
CA VAL A 27 9.29 19.75 14.92
C VAL A 27 8.34 18.55 15.05
N ILE A 28 7.28 18.65 15.86
CA ILE A 28 6.36 17.54 16.13
C ILE A 28 5.66 17.02 14.87
N PRO A 29 5.12 17.86 13.97
CA PRO A 29 4.50 17.36 12.74
C PRO A 29 5.48 16.58 11.86
N LEU A 30 6.75 17.00 11.82
CA LEU A 30 7.80 16.31 11.07
C LEU A 30 8.14 14.96 11.72
N ILE A 31 8.29 14.92 13.05
CA ILE A 31 8.53 13.67 13.79
C ILE A 31 7.35 12.71 13.60
N LEU A 32 6.11 13.19 13.67
CA LEU A 32 4.92 12.37 13.46
C LEU A 32 4.85 11.86 12.02
N ALA A 33 5.14 12.68 11.02
CA ALA A 33 5.18 12.24 9.63
C ALA A 33 6.21 11.13 9.42
N VAL A 34 7.44 11.33 9.93
CA VAL A 34 8.50 10.31 9.86
C VAL A 34 8.12 9.05 10.63
N GLY A 35 7.56 9.20 11.83
CA GLY A 35 7.08 8.07 12.64
C GLY A 35 6.02 7.27 11.89
N ILE A 36 4.98 7.94 11.39
CA ILE A 36 3.93 7.31 10.59
C ILE A 36 4.55 6.62 9.38
N THR A 37 5.43 7.27 8.60
CA THR A 37 6.05 6.63 7.42
C THR A 37 6.93 5.43 7.76
N LEU A 38 7.59 5.41 8.92
CA LEU A 38 8.40 4.27 9.37
C LEU A 38 7.55 3.11 9.90
N PHE A 39 6.38 3.39 10.49
CA PHE A 39 5.44 2.38 11.00
C PHE A 39 4.35 1.98 9.99
N ALA A 40 4.12 2.78 8.94
CA ALA A 40 3.17 2.52 7.87
C ALA A 40 3.55 1.42 6.84
N PRO A 41 4.78 0.87 6.76
CA PRO A 41 5.02 -0.31 5.92
C PRO A 41 4.06 -1.46 6.30
N GLY A 42 3.85 -1.67 7.60
CA GLY A 42 2.87 -2.64 8.11
C GLY A 42 1.40 -2.24 7.95
N LEU A 43 1.08 -0.98 7.60
CA LEU A 43 -0.28 -0.57 7.23
C LEU A 43 -0.57 -0.85 5.75
N ASN A 44 0.46 -0.84 4.88
CA ASN A 44 0.30 -1.25 3.49
C ASN A 44 0.19 -2.78 3.33
N ASP A 45 0.65 -3.55 4.32
CA ASP A 45 0.44 -5.01 4.37
C ASP A 45 -1.02 -5.39 4.69
N THR A 46 -1.86 -4.43 5.09
CA THR A 46 -3.30 -4.66 5.28
C THR A 46 -4.09 -4.66 3.96
N THR A 47 -3.50 -4.18 2.86
CA THR A 47 -4.16 -4.21 1.55
C THR A 47 -3.69 -5.45 0.80
N VAL A 48 -4.56 -6.46 0.75
CA VAL A 48 -4.33 -7.69 -0.01
C VAL A 48 -4.04 -7.33 -1.47
N LYS A 49 -2.98 -7.92 -2.03
CA LYS A 49 -2.69 -7.85 -3.46
C LYS A 49 -3.29 -9.07 -4.12
N LEU A 50 -4.08 -8.83 -5.17
CA LEU A 50 -4.72 -9.89 -5.94
C LEU A 50 -4.17 -9.89 -7.37
N ALA A 51 -3.77 -11.05 -7.88
CA ALA A 51 -3.46 -11.25 -9.28
C ALA A 51 -4.68 -11.85 -10.00
N MET A 52 -5.13 -11.22 -11.08
CA MET A 52 -6.32 -11.65 -11.84
C MET A 52 -6.04 -11.69 -13.34
N LEU A 53 -6.80 -12.49 -14.07
CA LEU A 53 -6.73 -12.52 -15.53
C LEU A 53 -7.49 -11.34 -16.14
N LYS A 54 -6.92 -10.71 -17.17
CA LYS A 54 -7.61 -9.68 -17.99
C LYS A 54 -8.84 -10.21 -18.73
N SER A 55 -8.96 -11.53 -18.85
CA SER A 55 -10.10 -12.20 -19.50
C SER A 55 -11.28 -12.40 -18.56
N ASP A 56 -11.15 -12.02 -17.28
CA ASP A 56 -12.23 -12.10 -16.31
C ASP A 56 -13.26 -10.97 -16.52
N ASP A 57 -14.42 -11.10 -15.87
CA ASP A 57 -15.49 -10.12 -16.01
C ASP A 57 -15.08 -8.74 -15.45
N ILE A 58 -15.38 -7.69 -16.20
CA ILE A 58 -14.99 -6.31 -15.86
C ILE A 58 -15.67 -5.88 -14.56
N GLU A 59 -16.92 -6.31 -14.33
CA GLU A 59 -17.65 -6.03 -13.08
C GLU A 59 -16.99 -6.70 -11.87
N HIS A 60 -16.42 -7.90 -12.05
CA HIS A 60 -15.70 -8.61 -10.98
C HIS A 60 -14.36 -7.91 -10.66
N ILE A 61 -13.62 -7.51 -11.69
CA ILE A 61 -12.35 -6.79 -11.53
C ILE A 61 -12.59 -5.46 -10.79
N GLU A 62 -13.60 -4.69 -11.20
CA GLU A 62 -13.96 -3.42 -10.54
C GLU A 62 -14.41 -3.62 -9.08
N TYR A 63 -15.12 -4.71 -8.78
CA TYR A 63 -15.51 -5.06 -7.41
C TYR A 63 -14.29 -5.41 -6.56
N MET A 64 -13.34 -6.19 -7.10
CA MET A 64 -12.11 -6.56 -6.39
C MET A 64 -11.15 -5.37 -6.18
N GLU A 65 -11.09 -4.41 -7.10
CA GLU A 65 -10.31 -3.18 -6.97
C GLU A 65 -10.78 -2.28 -5.80
N GLN A 66 -12.03 -2.42 -5.34
CA GLN A 66 -12.53 -1.66 -4.18
C GLN A 66 -11.95 -2.13 -2.85
N PHE A 67 -11.58 -3.41 -2.76
CA PHE A 67 -11.12 -4.04 -1.51
C PHE A 67 -9.63 -4.41 -1.53
N SER A 68 -9.04 -4.51 -2.72
CA SER A 68 -7.69 -5.04 -2.91
C SER A 68 -6.95 -4.29 -4.02
N LYS A 69 -5.63 -4.44 -4.05
CA LYS A 69 -4.83 -3.97 -5.18
C LYS A 69 -4.76 -5.06 -6.24
N VAL A 70 -5.50 -4.90 -7.33
CA VAL A 70 -5.56 -5.88 -8.42
C VAL A 70 -4.42 -5.64 -9.43
N GLU A 71 -3.63 -6.68 -9.71
CA GLU A 71 -2.66 -6.75 -10.80
C GLU A 71 -3.23 -7.65 -11.91
N LEU A 72 -3.45 -7.08 -13.10
CA LEU A 72 -4.05 -7.78 -14.23
C LEU A 72 -3.01 -8.41 -15.16
N PHE A 73 -3.12 -9.71 -15.40
CA PHE A 73 -2.20 -10.49 -16.23
C PHE A 73 -2.87 -11.04 -17.48
N SER A 74 -2.06 -11.30 -18.51
CA SER A 74 -2.55 -11.72 -19.83
C SER A 74 -2.57 -13.23 -20.03
N SER A 75 -1.88 -13.99 -19.18
CA SER A 75 -1.80 -15.46 -19.26
C SER A 75 -1.69 -16.08 -17.86
N MET A 76 -2.16 -17.32 -17.73
CA MET A 76 -2.04 -18.13 -16.53
C MET A 76 -0.57 -18.29 -16.10
N ASP A 77 0.33 -18.54 -17.05
CA ASP A 77 1.77 -18.69 -16.78
C ASP A 77 2.40 -17.42 -16.18
N GLU A 78 1.84 -16.24 -16.44
CA GLU A 78 2.33 -14.98 -15.86
C GLU A 78 1.84 -14.82 -14.42
N ILE A 79 0.63 -15.28 -14.12
CA ILE A 79 0.05 -15.29 -12.77
C ILE A 79 0.83 -16.25 -11.88
N GLU A 80 1.06 -17.49 -12.34
CA GLU A 80 1.81 -18.49 -11.57
C GLU A 80 3.22 -18.00 -11.23
N ARG A 81 3.94 -17.45 -12.21
CA ARG A 81 5.28 -16.86 -11.99
C ARG A 81 5.27 -15.63 -11.07
N ARG A 82 4.13 -14.94 -10.94
CA ARG A 82 3.97 -13.79 -10.05
C ARG A 82 3.72 -14.24 -8.62
N VAL A 83 2.89 -15.26 -8.43
CA VAL A 83 2.56 -15.88 -7.14
C VAL A 83 3.75 -16.67 -6.58
N GLU A 84 4.60 -17.25 -7.44
CA GLU A 84 5.81 -17.96 -7.01
C GLU A 84 6.89 -17.04 -6.40
N LYS A 85 6.77 -15.73 -6.59
CA LYS A 85 7.68 -14.76 -5.94
C LYS A 85 7.40 -14.74 -4.44
N ARG A 86 8.43 -14.46 -3.64
CA ARG A 86 8.35 -14.34 -2.16
C ARG A 86 7.50 -13.16 -1.65
N ASP A 87 6.59 -12.62 -2.45
CA ASP A 87 5.72 -11.52 -2.08
C ASP A 87 4.37 -12.07 -1.62
N ASP A 88 3.69 -11.40 -0.69
CA ASP A 88 2.32 -11.74 -0.30
C ASP A 88 1.33 -11.33 -1.41
N ILE A 89 1.02 -12.25 -2.32
CA ILE A 89 0.05 -12.05 -3.41
C ILE A 89 -0.76 -13.32 -3.68
N ALA A 90 -2.08 -13.23 -3.51
CA ALA A 90 -3.00 -14.30 -3.87
C ALA A 90 -3.46 -14.10 -5.33
N ALA A 91 -3.66 -15.19 -6.08
CA ALA A 91 -4.30 -15.11 -7.38
C ALA A 91 -5.72 -15.66 -7.34
N ILE A 92 -6.64 -14.98 -8.03
CA ILE A 92 -8.01 -15.44 -8.24
C ILE A 92 -8.17 -15.69 -9.74
N VAL A 93 -8.50 -16.92 -10.10
CA VAL A 93 -8.63 -17.36 -11.50
C VAL A 93 -9.95 -18.09 -11.69
N LEU A 94 -10.71 -17.70 -12.72
CA LEU A 94 -11.91 -18.42 -13.13
C LEU A 94 -11.53 -19.69 -13.90
N SER A 95 -11.77 -20.86 -13.30
CA SER A 95 -11.52 -22.16 -13.92
C SER A 95 -12.84 -22.87 -14.15
N SER A 96 -13.19 -23.05 -15.43
CA SER A 96 -14.32 -23.83 -15.97
C SER A 96 -15.75 -23.44 -15.54
N ASN A 97 -16.02 -23.22 -14.26
CA ASN A 97 -17.29 -22.71 -13.72
C ASN A 97 -17.20 -22.25 -12.23
N SER A 98 -15.99 -22.13 -11.68
CA SER A 98 -15.74 -21.72 -10.28
C SER A 98 -14.49 -20.87 -10.18
N TYR A 99 -14.48 -19.93 -9.23
CA TYR A 99 -13.28 -19.18 -8.90
C TYR A 99 -12.35 -20.06 -8.06
N GLU A 100 -11.12 -20.20 -8.52
CA GLU A 100 -10.04 -20.88 -7.81
C GLU A 100 -9.08 -19.84 -7.25
N ILE A 101 -8.72 -20.01 -5.99
CA ILE A 101 -7.74 -19.18 -5.30
C ILE A 101 -6.41 -19.93 -5.30
N ILE A 102 -5.37 -19.30 -5.82
CA ILE A 102 -4.02 -19.84 -5.89
C ILE A 102 -3.17 -19.06 -4.92
N LEU A 103 -2.62 -19.80 -3.94
CA LEU A 103 -1.75 -19.31 -2.89
C LEU A 103 -0.40 -20.02 -2.97
N GLN A 104 0.69 -19.32 -2.68
CA GLN A 104 2.03 -19.90 -2.57
C GLN A 104 2.17 -20.78 -1.31
N GLY A 105 1.40 -20.49 -0.27
CA GLY A 105 1.43 -21.23 1.01
C GLY A 105 2.42 -20.66 2.04
N ASN A 106 2.97 -19.48 1.78
CA ASN A 106 3.76 -18.68 2.71
C ASN A 106 3.24 -17.25 2.83
N GLU A 107 2.02 -16.99 2.36
CA GLU A 107 1.34 -15.73 2.64
C GLU A 107 0.99 -15.61 4.12
N SER A 108 0.91 -14.36 4.61
CA SER A 108 0.39 -14.08 5.95
C SER A 108 -1.01 -14.67 6.15
N GLU A 109 -1.30 -15.19 7.35
CA GLU A 109 -2.61 -15.76 7.74
C GLU A 109 -3.78 -14.81 7.45
N ILE A 110 -3.51 -13.50 7.48
CA ILE A 110 -4.45 -12.44 7.10
C ILE A 110 -4.85 -12.56 5.62
N VAL A 111 -3.90 -12.82 4.71
CA VAL A 111 -4.20 -12.93 3.27
C VAL A 111 -5.03 -14.18 2.96
N GLU A 112 -4.76 -15.28 3.66
CA GLU A 112 -5.54 -16.52 3.54
C GLU A 112 -6.99 -16.33 4.02
N GLU A 113 -7.18 -15.72 5.19
CA GLU A 113 -8.51 -15.51 5.77
C GLU A 113 -9.36 -14.54 4.92
N TYR A 114 -8.74 -13.50 4.36
CA TYR A 114 -9.42 -12.55 3.47
C TYR A 114 -9.78 -13.17 2.11
N ALA A 115 -8.92 -14.01 1.53
CA ALA A 115 -9.19 -14.65 0.25
C ALA A 115 -10.38 -15.62 0.32
N VAL A 116 -10.55 -16.33 1.45
CA VAL A 116 -11.67 -17.26 1.66
C VAL A 116 -13.02 -16.56 1.91
N GLN A 117 -13.00 -15.29 2.36
CA GLN A 117 -14.21 -14.52 2.64
C GLN A 117 -14.77 -13.76 1.43
N LEU A 118 -14.00 -13.63 0.34
CA LEU A 118 -14.41 -13.01 -0.93
C LEU A 118 -15.08 -14.04 -1.86
#